data_AF-A0A954UCA8-F1
#
_entry.id   AF-A0A954UCA8-F1
#
_cell.length_a   1.000
_cell.length_b   1.000
_cell.length_c   1.000
_cell.angle_alpha   90.00
_cell.angle_beta   90.00
_cell.angle_gamma   90.00
#
_symmetry.space_group_name_H-M   'P 1'
#
loop_
_entity.id
_entity.type
_entity.pdbx_description
1 polymer ?
#
loop_
_entity_poly.entity_id
_entity_poly.type
_entity_poly.pdbx_seq_one_letter_code
_entity_poly.pdbx_strand_id
1 'polypeptide(L)'
;MMSADAEIAEIIRRRLFEWELFDVEAGKVATAYADWAIDHAAELANVDPDTAHETFKACYPFHPSVLSVFERKWQSLPRFQRTRGILRLLALWIAHAYQDQHRKAMREPLITLGSAPLEDPIFRSAMFEQLGSNELEVPLTTDIAGKKDAHAVRLDREAADAIKKANLHRKVASAIFFESNGGMSQTKLVATLPEIRTAVGNPDLNMVDVDNVLENLVGTCYYLNWDRNRYRFGLTPNLNQILVTRRGAVQPKEIAERIKRDTQELFNKGAKGLDRRFFPERSNDVPNRPVLTLVVMGLDYPADERGTEKLVDSIVRDCGSSGRTFKSALLFAVPDSSDSIHEAARDVLAWEAIEDDADTRKQLDESQQRLLNRNLGRARSGLKEAIWRAYRYLYLLGKDNKLRQIDLGQITSSMASSLAELYVNELSRTDEITSGVGANKLIKYWPPAITEWSTKGVRDAFYSSPQLPRLLSAEAINRTIADGVTQGTLGYAIRETGGQYKLLHFDESMAEADVEISDDVF
;
A
#
# COMPACT_ATOMS: atom_id res chain seq x y z
N MET A 1 -10.51 59.61 -6.93
CA MET A 1 -11.74 58.78 -6.92
C MET A 1 -11.37 57.55 -6.12
N MET A 2 -11.98 57.30 -4.96
CA MET A 2 -11.58 56.19 -4.08
C MET A 2 -11.82 54.85 -4.80
N SER A 3 -10.89 53.90 -4.66
CA SER A 3 -11.10 52.53 -5.16
C SER A 3 -12.29 51.89 -4.44
N ALA A 4 -13.01 50.96 -5.10
CA ALA A 4 -14.13 50.23 -4.51
C ALA A 4 -13.74 49.51 -3.20
N ASP A 5 -12.52 48.96 -3.14
CA ASP A 5 -11.92 48.38 -1.93
C ASP A 5 -11.83 49.40 -0.78
N ALA A 6 -11.47 50.65 -1.08
CA ALA A 6 -11.35 51.72 -0.09
C ALA A 6 -12.73 52.21 0.40
N GLU A 7 -13.74 52.23 -0.46
CA GLU A 7 -15.13 52.55 -0.08
C GLU A 7 -15.73 51.46 0.82
N ILE A 8 -15.51 50.18 0.50
CA ILE A 8 -15.95 49.05 1.34
C ILE A 8 -15.24 49.10 2.69
N ALA A 9 -13.92 49.28 2.72
CA ALA A 9 -13.15 49.41 3.95
C ALA A 9 -13.61 50.60 4.81
N GLU A 10 -13.99 51.72 4.20
CA GLU A 10 -14.52 52.89 4.91
C GLU A 10 -15.93 52.63 5.49
N ILE A 11 -16.81 51.96 4.75
CA ILE A 11 -18.13 51.54 5.25
C ILE A 11 -17.98 50.58 6.43
N ILE A 12 -17.04 49.64 6.35
CA ILE A 12 -16.70 48.70 7.41
C ILE A 12 -16.18 49.45 8.64
N ARG A 13 -15.21 50.36 8.46
CA ARG A 13 -14.67 51.19 9.54
C ARG A 13 -15.75 51.98 10.26
N ARG A 14 -16.72 52.55 9.54
CA ARG A 14 -17.80 53.36 10.13
C ARG A 14 -18.90 52.52 10.82
N ARG A 15 -19.11 51.26 10.41
CA ARG A 15 -20.21 50.42 10.91
C ARG A 15 -19.80 49.41 11.97
N LEU A 16 -18.57 48.90 11.91
CA LEU A 16 -18.11 47.79 12.73
C LEU A 16 -17.10 48.20 13.81
N PHE A 17 -16.60 49.44 13.76
CA PHE A 17 -15.63 49.97 14.71
C PHE A 17 -16.08 51.32 15.28
N GLU A 18 -15.91 51.51 16.59
CA GLU A 18 -15.98 52.83 17.20
C GLU A 18 -14.75 53.64 16.77
N TRP A 19 -14.93 54.95 16.55
CA TRP A 19 -14.07 55.81 15.73
C TRP A 19 -12.61 56.00 16.23
N GLU A 20 -12.20 55.32 17.30
CA GLU A 20 -10.90 55.48 17.98
C GLU A 20 -9.85 54.40 17.65
N LEU A 21 -10.08 53.53 16.67
CA LEU A 21 -9.15 52.42 16.35
C LEU A 21 -7.97 52.75 15.43
N PHE A 22 -7.94 53.94 14.83
CA PHE A 22 -6.80 54.38 14.02
C PHE A 22 -5.89 55.31 14.84
N ASP A 23 -5.21 54.71 15.82
CA ASP A 23 -4.21 55.38 16.63
C ASP A 23 -2.83 55.38 15.94
N VAL A 24 -1.81 55.92 16.64
CA VAL A 24 -0.44 55.97 16.14
C VAL A 24 0.12 54.56 15.88
N GLU A 25 -0.32 53.55 16.64
CA GLU A 25 0.14 52.16 16.49
C GLU A 25 -0.47 51.50 15.24
N ALA A 26 -1.74 51.74 14.94
CA ALA A 26 -2.38 51.29 13.69
C ALA A 26 -1.65 51.84 12.44
N GLY A 27 -1.25 53.11 12.49
CA GLY A 27 -0.46 53.74 11.42
C GLY A 27 0.91 53.09 11.22
N LYS A 28 1.61 52.73 12.31
CA LYS A 28 2.90 52.03 12.24
C LYS A 28 2.76 50.64 11.63
N VAL A 29 1.74 49.88 12.05
CA VAL A 29 1.48 48.53 11.52
C VAL A 29 1.19 48.58 10.01
N ALA A 30 0.30 49.47 9.58
CA ALA A 30 -0.03 49.62 8.16
C ALA A 30 1.19 50.02 7.32
N THR A 31 2.05 50.88 7.85
CA THR A 31 3.30 51.30 7.18
C THR A 31 4.29 50.14 7.07
N ALA A 32 4.53 49.40 8.15
CA ALA A 32 5.48 48.27 8.14
C ALA A 32 5.06 47.16 7.16
N TYR A 33 3.76 46.87 7.06
CA TYR A 33 3.24 45.91 6.07
C TYR A 33 3.34 46.44 4.63
N ALA A 34 3.11 47.74 4.41
CA ALA A 34 3.26 48.35 3.10
C ALA A 34 4.71 48.34 2.63
N ASP A 35 5.66 48.72 3.49
CA ASP A 35 7.10 48.68 3.21
C ASP A 35 7.55 47.25 2.86
N TRP A 36 7.14 46.27 3.67
CA TRP A 36 7.44 44.86 3.38
C TRP A 36 6.84 44.40 2.03
N ALA A 37 5.61 44.80 1.72
CA ALA A 37 4.99 44.43 0.45
C ALA A 37 5.68 45.07 -0.76
N ILE A 38 6.17 46.31 -0.63
CA ILE A 38 6.95 47.01 -1.65
C ILE A 38 8.27 46.28 -1.90
N ASP A 39 9.00 45.95 -0.84
CA ASP A 39 10.31 45.28 -0.92
C ASP A 39 10.22 43.92 -1.62
N HIS A 40 9.06 43.25 -1.53
CA HIS A 40 8.82 41.93 -2.10
C HIS A 40 7.89 41.94 -3.32
N ALA A 41 7.57 43.12 -3.89
CA ALA A 41 6.53 43.27 -4.92
C ALA A 41 6.72 42.34 -6.14
N ALA A 42 7.96 41.99 -6.49
CA ALA A 42 8.26 41.07 -7.60
C ALA A 42 7.77 39.63 -7.37
N GLU A 43 7.58 39.23 -6.11
CA GLU A 43 7.15 37.89 -5.71
C GLU A 43 5.67 37.83 -5.27
N LEU A 44 5.02 39.00 -5.21
CA LEU A 44 3.64 39.18 -4.73
C LEU A 44 2.69 39.46 -5.90
N ALA A 45 1.39 39.32 -5.66
CA ALA A 45 0.33 39.62 -6.62
C ALA A 45 -0.52 40.78 -6.14
N ASN A 46 -0.96 41.62 -7.07
CA ASN A 46 -1.86 42.75 -6.80
C ASN A 46 -1.29 43.76 -5.79
N VAL A 47 0.03 43.88 -5.73
CA VAL A 47 0.74 44.92 -4.98
C VAL A 47 1.25 45.95 -5.98
N ASP A 48 0.84 47.20 -5.80
CA ASP A 48 1.35 48.34 -6.54
C ASP A 48 2.21 49.19 -5.59
N PRO A 49 3.54 49.25 -5.79
CA PRO A 49 4.43 49.98 -4.90
C PRO A 49 4.08 51.45 -4.70
N ASP A 50 3.51 52.09 -5.73
CA ASP A 50 3.19 53.52 -5.69
C ASP A 50 1.98 53.82 -4.80
N THR A 51 1.09 52.84 -4.61
CA THR A 51 -0.16 52.99 -3.86
C THR A 51 -0.26 52.10 -2.62
N ALA A 52 0.79 51.33 -2.30
CA ALA A 52 0.78 50.37 -1.20
C ALA A 52 0.47 51.03 0.15
N HIS A 53 1.17 52.11 0.53
CA HIS A 53 0.92 52.80 1.81
C HIS A 53 -0.52 53.29 1.95
N GLU A 54 -1.08 53.88 0.89
CA GLU A 54 -2.47 54.37 0.89
C GLU A 54 -3.45 53.22 1.00
N THR A 55 -3.21 52.14 0.27
CA THR A 55 -4.03 50.92 0.25
C THR A 55 -4.05 50.25 1.63
N PHE A 56 -2.90 49.97 2.22
CA PHE A 56 -2.81 49.35 3.55
C PHE A 56 -3.45 50.22 4.64
N LYS A 57 -3.25 51.55 4.57
CA LYS A 57 -3.88 52.49 5.48
C LYS A 57 -5.41 52.52 5.32
N ALA A 58 -5.91 52.45 4.09
CA ALA A 58 -7.34 52.47 3.81
C ALA A 58 -8.05 51.17 4.24
N CYS A 59 -7.35 50.03 4.15
CA CYS A 59 -7.89 48.71 4.45
C CYS A 59 -7.81 48.31 5.93
N TYR A 60 -7.00 49.00 6.75
CA TYR A 60 -6.85 48.69 8.17
C TYR A 60 -8.22 48.57 8.90
N PRO A 61 -8.45 47.52 9.71
CA PRO A 61 -7.48 46.52 10.21
C PRO A 61 -7.35 45.25 9.34
N PHE A 62 -7.81 45.28 8.09
CA PHE A 62 -7.68 44.15 7.17
C PHE A 62 -6.44 44.28 6.30
N HIS A 63 -5.83 43.14 5.99
CA HIS A 63 -4.89 43.05 4.89
C HIS A 63 -5.64 43.26 3.56
N PRO A 64 -5.09 44.02 2.59
CA PRO A 64 -5.79 44.33 1.32
C PRO A 64 -6.31 43.10 0.56
N SER A 65 -5.60 41.97 0.64
CA SER A 65 -6.02 40.70 0.02
C SER A 65 -7.38 40.20 0.52
N VAL A 66 -7.77 40.50 1.76
CA VAL A 66 -9.06 40.07 2.33
C VAL A 66 -10.23 40.71 1.60
N LEU A 67 -10.12 42.00 1.26
CA LEU A 67 -11.17 42.71 0.54
C LEU A 67 -11.11 42.37 -0.95
N SER A 68 -9.90 42.38 -1.51
CA SER A 68 -9.65 42.12 -2.93
C SER A 68 -10.18 40.75 -3.38
N VAL A 69 -10.09 39.70 -2.56
CA VAL A 69 -10.58 38.35 -2.97
C VAL A 69 -12.07 38.35 -3.27
N PHE A 70 -12.86 39.13 -2.51
CA PHE A 70 -14.30 39.19 -2.68
C PHE A 70 -14.69 39.86 -3.99
N GLU A 71 -13.95 40.89 -4.40
CA GLU A 71 -14.17 41.58 -5.68
C GLU A 71 -13.63 40.77 -6.87
N ARG A 72 -12.40 40.29 -6.75
CA ARG A 72 -11.65 39.73 -7.88
C ARG A 72 -12.07 38.30 -8.22
N LYS A 73 -12.31 37.48 -7.18
CA LYS A 73 -12.66 36.07 -7.31
C LYS A 73 -14.16 35.86 -7.09
N TRP A 74 -14.72 36.25 -5.94
CA TRP A 74 -16.07 35.86 -5.50
C TRP A 74 -17.22 36.64 -6.15
N GLN A 75 -16.97 37.85 -6.69
CA GLN A 75 -18.00 38.71 -7.28
C GLN A 75 -18.78 38.04 -8.43
N SER A 76 -18.17 37.04 -9.08
CA SER A 76 -18.80 36.28 -10.16
C SER A 76 -19.81 35.23 -9.69
N LEU A 77 -19.82 34.85 -8.41
CA LEU A 77 -20.69 33.78 -7.90
C LEU A 77 -22.18 34.18 -7.95
N PRO A 78 -23.08 33.31 -8.43
CA PRO A 78 -24.49 33.65 -8.64
C PRO A 78 -25.24 34.06 -7.36
N ARG A 79 -24.88 33.50 -6.20
CA ARG A 79 -25.54 33.74 -4.90
C ARG A 79 -24.79 34.74 -4.02
N PHE A 80 -23.72 35.34 -4.52
CA PHE A 80 -22.85 36.20 -3.72
C PHE A 80 -23.48 37.57 -3.44
N GLN A 81 -23.58 37.91 -2.16
CA GLN A 81 -24.17 39.16 -1.70
C GLN A 81 -23.07 40.20 -1.44
N ARG A 82 -22.80 41.02 -2.46
CA ARG A 82 -21.69 42.00 -2.51
C ARG A 82 -21.60 42.99 -1.33
N THR A 83 -22.66 43.21 -0.56
CA THR A 83 -22.64 44.17 0.54
C THR A 83 -23.01 43.50 1.86
N ARG A 84 -24.25 43.02 2.01
CA ARG A 84 -24.72 42.43 3.26
C ARG A 84 -24.00 41.14 3.64
N GLY A 85 -23.66 40.31 2.65
CA GLY A 85 -22.94 39.05 2.86
C GLY A 85 -21.52 39.28 3.33
N ILE A 86 -20.78 40.15 2.62
CA ILE A 86 -19.41 40.54 2.99
C ILE A 86 -19.37 41.16 4.38
N LEU A 87 -20.25 42.13 4.67
CA LEU A 87 -20.29 42.78 5.99
C LEU A 87 -20.54 41.77 7.12
N ARG A 88 -21.41 40.77 6.90
CA ARG A 88 -21.67 39.70 7.87
C ARG A 88 -20.42 38.85 8.10
N LEU A 89 -19.72 38.45 7.03
CA LEU A 89 -18.49 37.67 7.15
C LEU A 89 -17.41 38.43 7.91
N LEU A 90 -17.15 39.67 7.53
CA LEU A 90 -16.12 40.50 8.16
C LEU A 90 -16.46 40.81 9.62
N ALA A 91 -17.74 41.05 9.95
CA ALA A 91 -18.18 41.23 11.33
C ALA A 91 -17.91 39.98 12.20
N LEU A 92 -18.23 38.79 11.69
CA LEU A 92 -17.94 37.52 12.38
C LEU A 92 -16.43 37.31 12.55
N TRP A 93 -15.65 37.66 11.52
CA TRP A 93 -14.20 37.57 11.53
C TRP A 93 -13.58 38.47 12.61
N ILE A 94 -14.00 39.74 12.66
CA ILE A 94 -13.55 40.70 13.68
C ILE A 94 -13.94 40.22 15.07
N ALA A 95 -15.19 39.80 15.26
CA ALA A 95 -15.68 39.31 16.55
C ALA A 95 -14.83 38.12 17.04
N HIS A 96 -14.47 37.21 16.14
CA HIS A 96 -13.59 36.08 16.46
C HIS A 96 -12.17 36.54 16.80
N ALA A 97 -11.57 37.40 15.97
CA ALA A 97 -10.22 37.91 16.19
C ALA A 97 -10.09 38.63 17.54
N TYR A 98 -11.09 39.44 17.92
CA TYR A 98 -11.14 40.12 19.21
C TYR A 98 -11.23 39.13 20.37
N GLN A 99 -12.09 38.11 20.27
CA GLN A 99 -12.19 37.06 21.30
C GLN A 99 -10.89 36.27 21.46
N ASP A 100 -10.21 35.95 20.35
CA ASP A 100 -8.96 35.21 20.36
C ASP A 100 -7.80 36.02 20.94
N GLN A 101 -7.75 37.33 20.68
CA GLN A 101 -6.80 38.25 21.31
C GLN A 101 -6.92 38.20 22.85
N HIS A 102 -8.15 38.23 23.37
CA HIS A 102 -8.40 38.16 24.83
C HIS A 102 -8.09 36.79 25.44
N ARG A 103 -8.28 35.70 24.68
CA ARG A 103 -8.13 34.32 25.18
C ARG A 103 -6.72 33.75 25.05
N LYS A 104 -6.02 34.05 23.96
CA LYS A 104 -4.78 33.39 23.56
C LYS A 104 -3.54 34.30 23.62
N ALA A 105 -3.72 35.58 24.00
CA ALA A 105 -2.67 36.62 23.94
C ALA A 105 -1.96 36.72 22.57
N MET A 106 -2.59 36.20 21.52
CA MET A 106 -2.08 36.21 20.16
C MET A 106 -2.65 37.45 19.49
N ARG A 107 -1.81 38.45 19.25
CA ARG A 107 -2.21 39.69 18.58
C ARG A 107 -1.79 39.59 17.12
N GLU A 108 -2.72 39.26 16.25
CA GLU A 108 -2.49 39.45 14.82
C GLU A 108 -2.55 40.95 14.50
N PRO A 109 -1.49 41.53 13.90
CA PRO A 109 -1.47 42.97 13.59
C PRO A 109 -2.52 43.37 12.54
N LEU A 110 -2.84 42.45 11.61
CA LEU A 110 -3.88 42.60 10.59
C LEU A 110 -4.69 41.33 10.49
N ILE A 111 -5.98 41.47 10.16
CA ILE A 111 -6.82 40.35 9.74
C ILE A 111 -6.42 39.97 8.31
N THR A 112 -5.96 38.73 8.13
CA THR A 112 -5.47 38.20 6.84
C THR A 112 -6.40 37.09 6.35
N LEU A 113 -6.32 36.70 5.07
CA LEU A 113 -7.09 35.54 4.59
C LEU A 113 -6.74 34.27 5.36
N GLY A 114 -5.49 34.16 5.80
CA GLY A 114 -5.02 33.02 6.58
C GLY A 114 -5.66 32.90 7.96
N SER A 115 -6.10 34.01 8.56
CA SER A 115 -6.71 34.01 9.89
C SER A 115 -8.23 33.87 9.89
N ALA A 116 -8.80 33.37 8.79
CA ALA A 116 -10.20 33.03 8.71
C ALA A 116 -10.57 32.01 9.79
N PRO A 117 -11.60 32.26 10.62
CA PRO A 117 -12.00 31.33 11.67
C PRO A 117 -12.82 30.18 11.08
N LEU A 118 -12.17 29.38 10.24
CA LEU A 118 -12.78 28.25 9.54
C LEU A 118 -13.16 27.12 10.50
N GLU A 119 -12.65 27.11 11.72
CA GLU A 119 -13.09 26.21 12.79
C GLU A 119 -14.48 26.57 13.35
N ASP A 120 -14.88 27.85 13.26
CA ASP A 120 -16.14 28.35 13.80
C ASP A 120 -17.31 27.96 12.86
N PRO A 121 -18.25 27.12 13.31
CA PRO A 121 -19.40 26.72 12.50
C PRO A 121 -20.26 27.90 12.02
N ILE A 122 -20.35 28.98 12.81
CA ILE A 122 -21.14 30.17 12.46
C ILE A 122 -20.48 30.91 11.29
N PHE A 123 -19.16 31.07 11.34
CA PHE A 123 -18.40 31.67 10.24
C PHE A 123 -18.46 30.80 8.98
N ARG A 124 -18.23 29.48 9.12
CA ARG A 124 -18.33 28.54 7.98
C ARG A 124 -19.69 28.60 7.31
N SER A 125 -20.77 28.58 8.09
CA SER A 125 -22.13 28.65 7.55
C SER A 125 -22.36 29.92 6.74
N ALA A 126 -21.94 31.08 7.26
CA ALA A 126 -22.03 32.35 6.53
C ALA A 126 -21.16 32.36 5.26
N MET A 127 -20.00 31.70 5.31
CA MET A 127 -19.05 31.62 4.19
C MET A 127 -19.59 30.73 3.06
N PHE A 128 -20.12 29.54 3.39
CA PHE A 128 -20.75 28.66 2.40
C PHE A 128 -22.04 29.25 1.82
N GLU A 129 -22.79 30.05 2.58
CA GLU A 129 -23.94 30.80 2.06
C GLU A 129 -23.52 31.78 0.96
N GLN A 130 -22.35 32.40 1.07
CA GLN A 130 -21.77 33.26 0.03
C GLN A 130 -21.25 32.46 -1.18
N LEU A 131 -20.67 31.26 -0.95
CA LEU A 131 -20.26 30.35 -2.02
C LEU A 131 -21.46 29.74 -2.76
N GLY A 132 -22.63 29.68 -2.12
CA GLY A 132 -23.86 29.13 -2.67
C GLY A 132 -23.95 27.60 -2.64
N SER A 133 -22.97 26.91 -2.05
CA SER A 133 -22.90 25.46 -1.89
C SER A 133 -22.12 25.10 -0.61
N ASN A 134 -22.52 23.99 0.03
CA ASN A 134 -21.83 23.43 1.20
C ASN A 134 -20.96 22.22 0.83
N GLU A 135 -20.82 21.87 -0.46
CA GLU A 135 -20.09 20.66 -0.89
C GLU A 135 -18.61 20.67 -0.49
N LEU A 136 -18.03 21.87 -0.29
CA LEU A 136 -16.65 22.06 0.18
C LEU A 136 -16.49 21.94 1.70
N GLU A 137 -17.56 21.66 2.46
CA GLU A 137 -17.49 21.52 3.92
C GLU A 137 -16.64 20.31 4.34
N VAL A 138 -16.77 19.19 3.65
CA VAL A 138 -15.94 18.00 3.89
C VAL A 138 -14.46 18.29 3.59
N PRO A 139 -14.08 18.78 2.38
CA PRO A 139 -12.72 19.22 2.09
C PRO A 139 -12.12 20.17 3.14
N LEU A 140 -12.87 21.19 3.53
CA LEU A 140 -12.42 22.19 4.50
C LEU A 140 -12.17 21.57 5.88
N THR A 141 -13.08 20.71 6.35
CA THR A 141 -12.95 20.10 7.68
C THR A 141 -11.91 18.98 7.70
N THR A 142 -11.72 18.23 6.61
CA THR A 142 -10.68 17.20 6.53
C THR A 142 -9.28 17.81 6.40
N ASP A 143 -9.09 18.82 5.55
CA ASP A 143 -7.74 19.31 5.25
C ASP A 143 -7.32 20.55 6.03
N ILE A 144 -8.26 21.43 6.41
CA ILE A 144 -7.91 22.79 6.89
C ILE A 144 -8.21 22.96 8.38
N ALA A 145 -9.49 22.91 8.77
CA ALA A 145 -9.96 23.45 10.05
C ALA A 145 -11.06 22.62 10.73
N GLY A 146 -11.05 21.30 10.53
CA GLY A 146 -11.93 20.38 11.26
C GLY A 146 -11.46 20.09 12.67
N LYS A 147 -11.67 18.84 13.10
CA LYS A 147 -11.24 18.36 14.42
C LYS A 147 -9.70 18.28 14.50
N LYS A 148 -9.16 17.82 15.64
CA LYS A 148 -7.71 17.80 15.92
C LYS A 148 -6.88 16.99 14.91
N ASP A 149 -7.53 16.17 14.10
CA ASP A 149 -6.99 15.30 13.06
C ASP A 149 -7.00 15.92 11.66
N ALA A 150 -7.58 17.12 11.47
CA ALA A 150 -7.50 17.82 10.20
C ALA A 150 -6.03 18.06 9.78
N HIS A 151 -5.72 17.89 8.50
CA HIS A 151 -4.33 17.78 8.04
C HIS A 151 -3.49 19.01 8.38
N ALA A 152 -3.94 20.23 8.06
CA ALA A 152 -3.21 21.46 8.37
C ALA A 152 -3.04 21.68 9.89
N VAL A 153 -4.06 21.34 10.70
CA VAL A 153 -3.98 21.41 12.18
C VAL A 153 -2.89 20.47 12.69
N ARG A 154 -2.83 19.24 12.17
CA ARG A 154 -1.84 18.24 12.56
C ARG A 154 -0.43 18.66 12.13
N LEU A 155 -0.28 19.13 10.89
CA LEU A 155 0.99 19.61 10.36
C LEU A 155 1.55 20.78 11.18
N ASP A 156 0.72 21.76 11.56
CA ASP A 156 1.14 22.85 12.45
C ASP A 156 1.66 22.34 13.80
N ARG A 157 1.02 21.32 14.38
CA ARG A 157 1.43 20.77 15.68
C ARG A 157 2.79 20.06 15.62
N GLU A 158 3.06 19.41 14.49
CA GLU A 158 4.26 18.61 14.21
C GLU A 158 5.41 19.43 13.61
N ALA A 159 5.15 20.67 13.19
CA ALA A 159 6.13 21.56 12.59
C ALA A 159 7.11 22.19 13.59
N ALA A 160 8.18 22.77 13.03
CA ALA A 160 9.13 23.59 13.76
C ALA A 160 8.50 24.83 14.40
N ASP A 161 9.13 25.36 15.45
CA ASP A 161 8.56 26.41 16.31
C ASP A 161 8.07 27.66 15.57
N ALA A 162 8.76 28.11 14.51
CA ALA A 162 8.37 29.28 13.74
C ALA A 162 7.02 29.06 13.03
N ILE A 163 6.91 27.97 12.26
CA ILE A 163 5.69 27.56 11.54
C ILE A 163 4.54 27.27 12.52
N LYS A 164 4.86 26.56 13.61
CA LYS A 164 3.89 26.15 14.65
C LYS A 164 3.30 27.35 15.39
N LYS A 165 4.12 28.31 15.81
CA LYS A 165 3.64 29.53 16.50
C LYS A 165 2.79 30.40 15.57
N ALA A 166 3.12 30.44 14.29
CA ALA A 166 2.37 31.19 13.29
C ALA A 166 1.09 30.48 12.81
N ASN A 167 0.93 29.18 13.11
CA ASN A 167 -0.12 28.32 12.55
C ASN A 167 -0.12 28.36 11.00
N LEU A 168 1.07 28.31 10.42
CA LEU A 168 1.28 28.69 9.03
C LEU A 168 0.62 27.71 8.04
N HIS A 169 0.52 26.42 8.34
CA HIS A 169 -0.19 25.46 7.47
C HIS A 169 -1.66 25.81 7.37
N ARG A 170 -2.31 26.14 8.50
CA ARG A 170 -3.70 26.58 8.49
C ARG A 170 -3.87 27.90 7.74
N LYS A 171 -2.97 28.86 7.95
CA LYS A 171 -3.04 30.16 7.26
C LYS A 171 -2.90 30.02 5.74
N VAL A 172 -1.92 29.24 5.29
CA VAL A 172 -1.71 28.98 3.87
C VAL A 172 -2.90 28.23 3.27
N ALA A 173 -3.39 27.17 3.93
CA ALA A 173 -4.54 26.41 3.45
C ALA A 173 -5.83 27.26 3.39
N SER A 174 -6.09 28.10 4.39
CA SER A 174 -7.20 29.07 4.39
C SER A 174 -7.06 30.06 3.23
N ALA A 175 -5.87 30.63 3.00
CA ALA A 175 -5.63 31.54 1.89
C ALA A 175 -5.91 30.88 0.53
N ILE A 176 -5.43 29.65 0.31
CA ILE A 176 -5.72 28.87 -0.89
C ILE A 176 -7.24 28.69 -1.04
N PHE A 177 -7.92 28.31 0.03
CA PHE A 177 -9.37 28.05 0.00
C PHE A 177 -10.15 29.27 -0.49
N PHE A 178 -9.87 30.47 0.03
CA PHE A 178 -10.52 31.71 -0.40
C PHE A 178 -10.17 32.09 -1.84
N GLU A 179 -8.90 31.97 -2.22
CA GLU A 179 -8.41 32.36 -3.55
C GLU A 179 -8.83 31.38 -4.66
N SER A 180 -9.10 30.11 -4.34
CA SER A 180 -9.41 29.06 -5.32
C SER A 180 -10.89 28.74 -5.52
N ASN A 181 -11.78 29.16 -4.62
CA ASN A 181 -13.20 28.74 -4.65
C ASN A 181 -14.21 29.86 -4.98
N GLY A 182 -13.72 31.07 -5.26
CA GLY A 182 -14.57 32.21 -5.60
C GLY A 182 -14.97 32.35 -7.07
N GLY A 183 -14.23 31.77 -8.02
CA GLY A 183 -14.39 32.09 -9.45
C GLY A 183 -15.35 31.18 -10.23
N MET A 184 -16.01 31.71 -11.27
CA MET A 184 -16.73 30.89 -12.26
C MET A 184 -15.88 30.45 -13.48
N SER A 185 -14.69 31.02 -13.66
CA SER A 185 -13.74 30.68 -14.74
C SER A 185 -12.63 29.77 -14.22
N GLN A 186 -12.12 28.85 -15.07
CA GLN A 186 -10.98 27.98 -14.75
C GLN A 186 -9.75 28.75 -14.25
N THR A 187 -9.49 29.96 -14.77
CA THR A 187 -8.38 30.83 -14.30
C THR A 187 -8.61 31.48 -12.94
N LYS A 188 -9.87 31.59 -12.49
CA LYS A 188 -10.25 32.17 -11.19
C LYS A 188 -10.57 31.09 -10.13
N LEU A 189 -10.40 29.81 -10.47
CA LEU A 189 -10.62 28.67 -9.59
C LEU A 189 -9.31 28.12 -9.01
N VAL A 190 -8.24 28.91 -9.05
CA VAL A 190 -6.92 28.55 -8.52
C VAL A 190 -6.34 29.71 -7.72
N ALA A 191 -5.58 29.34 -6.69
CA ALA A 191 -4.70 30.22 -5.95
C ALA A 191 -3.28 30.06 -6.52
N THR A 192 -2.69 31.16 -6.98
CA THR A 192 -1.30 31.16 -7.46
C THR A 192 -0.32 31.39 -6.31
N LEU A 193 0.92 30.92 -6.44
CA LEU A 193 1.96 31.14 -5.42
C LEU A 193 2.10 32.62 -5.00
N PRO A 194 2.15 33.60 -5.92
CA PRO A 194 2.20 35.02 -5.54
C PRO A 194 0.96 35.51 -4.78
N GLU A 195 -0.25 35.03 -5.14
CA GLU A 195 -1.48 35.34 -4.38
C GLU A 195 -1.42 34.78 -2.95
N ILE A 196 -0.93 33.55 -2.78
CA ILE A 196 -0.78 32.91 -1.47
C ILE A 196 0.24 33.68 -0.62
N ARG A 197 1.42 33.98 -1.17
CA ARG A 197 2.47 34.77 -0.49
C ARG A 197 1.97 36.15 -0.07
N THR A 198 1.19 36.80 -0.93
CA THR A 198 0.56 38.09 -0.60
C THR A 198 -0.47 37.95 0.53
N ALA A 199 -1.22 36.85 0.55
CA ALA A 199 -2.29 36.66 1.51
C ALA A 199 -1.82 36.34 2.93
N VAL A 200 -0.66 35.70 3.09
CA VAL A 200 -0.11 35.28 4.40
C VAL A 200 1.15 36.04 4.82
N GLY A 201 1.80 36.72 3.88
CA GLY A 201 3.03 37.46 4.06
C GLY A 201 2.92 38.57 5.09
N ASN A 202 4.01 38.77 5.84
CA ASN A 202 4.13 39.84 6.82
C ASN A 202 5.61 40.12 7.13
N PRO A 203 5.93 41.27 7.76
CA PRO A 203 7.30 41.66 8.06
C PRO A 203 8.13 40.65 8.87
N ASP A 204 7.48 39.84 9.71
CA ASP A 204 8.14 38.89 10.60
C ASP A 204 8.22 37.46 10.03
N LEU A 205 7.62 37.21 8.85
CA LEU A 205 7.53 35.88 8.25
C LEU A 205 8.59 35.65 7.18
N ASN A 206 9.32 34.54 7.31
CA ASN A 206 10.21 34.07 6.27
C ASN A 206 9.40 33.40 5.14
N MET A 207 9.51 33.92 3.91
CA MET A 207 8.81 33.37 2.74
C MET A 207 9.22 31.94 2.39
N VAL A 208 10.44 31.51 2.74
CA VAL A 208 10.86 30.11 2.56
C VAL A 208 10.00 29.16 3.39
N ASP A 209 9.53 29.59 4.57
CA ASP A 209 8.63 28.78 5.39
C ASP A 209 7.27 28.59 4.72
N VAL A 210 6.81 29.56 3.92
CA VAL A 210 5.57 29.44 3.13
C VAL A 210 5.70 28.36 2.06
N ASP A 211 6.84 28.31 1.37
CA ASP A 211 7.11 27.29 0.35
C ASP A 211 7.20 25.88 0.97
N ASN A 212 7.92 25.73 2.09
CA ASN A 212 8.00 24.46 2.84
C ASN A 212 6.61 24.00 3.34
N VAL A 213 5.79 24.93 3.82
CA VAL A 213 4.42 24.64 4.24
C VAL A 213 3.56 24.18 3.06
N LEU A 214 3.69 24.81 1.90
CA LEU A 214 2.97 24.41 0.68
C LEU A 214 3.34 22.99 0.25
N GLU A 215 4.62 22.63 0.28
CA GLU A 215 5.08 21.27 -0.03
C GLU A 215 4.46 20.24 0.92
N ASN A 216 4.46 20.53 2.23
CA ASN A 216 3.84 19.65 3.23
C ASN A 216 2.33 19.50 3.04
N LEU A 217 1.62 20.59 2.72
CA LEU A 217 0.18 20.57 2.43
C LEU A 217 -0.11 19.73 1.19
N VAL A 218 0.65 19.92 0.10
CA VAL A 218 0.52 19.13 -1.13
C VAL A 218 0.74 17.65 -0.87
N GLY A 219 1.73 17.30 -0.06
CA GLY A 219 2.06 15.92 0.27
C GLY A 219 1.16 15.28 1.34
N THR A 220 0.12 15.97 1.83
CA THR A 220 -0.74 15.47 2.92
C THR A 220 -2.24 15.64 2.66
N CYS A 221 -2.67 16.81 2.19
CA CYS A 221 -4.08 17.17 2.05
C CYS A 221 -4.77 16.35 0.95
N TYR A 222 -5.94 15.79 1.25
CA TYR A 222 -6.66 14.93 0.32
C TYR A 222 -7.33 15.71 -0.80
N TYR A 223 -7.88 16.87 -0.51
CA TYR A 223 -8.67 17.66 -1.45
C TYR A 223 -7.88 18.80 -2.09
N LEU A 224 -6.61 18.98 -1.69
CA LEU A 224 -5.72 19.95 -2.31
C LEU A 224 -5.15 19.39 -3.62
N ASN A 225 -5.60 19.97 -4.73
CA ASN A 225 -5.05 19.73 -6.05
C ASN A 225 -4.05 20.83 -6.39
N TRP A 226 -3.00 20.47 -7.12
CA TRP A 226 -1.97 21.41 -7.53
C TRP A 226 -1.44 21.12 -8.94
N ASP A 227 -0.98 22.16 -9.62
CA ASP A 227 -0.26 22.11 -10.90
C ASP A 227 0.77 23.23 -10.94
N ARG A 228 2.05 22.88 -10.73
CA ARG A 228 3.16 23.83 -10.57
C ARG A 228 2.84 24.83 -9.44
N ASN A 229 2.73 26.12 -9.75
CA ASN A 229 2.48 27.19 -8.78
C ASN A 229 0.99 27.56 -8.69
N ARG A 230 0.08 26.60 -8.95
CA ARG A 230 -1.37 26.78 -8.90
C ARG A 230 -1.99 25.73 -7.99
N TYR A 231 -2.80 26.16 -7.05
CA TYR A 231 -3.38 25.32 -5.99
C TYR A 231 -4.89 25.50 -5.93
N ARG A 232 -5.62 24.43 -5.62
CA ARG A 232 -7.09 24.45 -5.50
C ARG A 232 -7.60 23.37 -4.56
N PHE A 233 -8.47 23.76 -3.63
CA PHE A 233 -9.31 22.78 -2.92
C PHE A 233 -10.48 22.34 -3.81
N GLY A 234 -10.57 21.03 -4.07
CA GLY A 234 -11.61 20.41 -4.88
C GLY A 234 -12.63 19.63 -4.04
N LEU A 235 -13.67 19.12 -4.72
CA LEU A 235 -14.70 18.29 -4.09
C LEU A 235 -14.29 16.82 -3.95
N THR A 236 -13.40 16.36 -4.82
CA THR A 236 -12.98 14.96 -4.89
C THR A 236 -11.59 14.81 -4.28
N PRO A 237 -11.38 13.80 -3.43
CA PRO A 237 -10.08 13.59 -2.82
C PRO A 237 -9.12 13.01 -3.86
N ASN A 238 -7.85 13.37 -3.78
CA ASN A 238 -6.79 12.86 -4.61
C ASN A 238 -6.48 11.42 -4.21
N LEU A 239 -6.88 10.48 -5.07
CA LEU A 239 -6.73 9.05 -4.83
C LEU A 239 -5.25 8.65 -4.58
N ASN A 240 -4.30 9.32 -5.24
CA ASN A 240 -2.88 9.06 -5.02
C ASN A 240 -2.44 9.50 -3.61
N GLN A 241 -2.98 10.61 -3.12
CA GLN A 241 -2.65 11.09 -1.79
C GLN A 241 -3.23 10.19 -0.70
N ILE A 242 -4.47 9.70 -0.89
CA ILE A 242 -5.06 8.68 -0.02
C ILE A 242 -4.18 7.43 -0.02
N LEU A 243 -3.74 6.96 -1.20
CA LEU A 243 -2.87 5.79 -1.33
C LEU A 243 -1.56 5.95 -0.55
N VAL A 244 -0.87 7.08 -0.69
CA VAL A 244 0.39 7.33 0.02
C VAL A 244 0.19 7.23 1.53
N THR A 245 -0.86 7.86 2.07
CA THR A 245 -1.17 7.78 3.50
C THR A 245 -1.48 6.35 3.94
N ARG A 246 -2.32 5.62 3.18
CA ARG A 246 -2.67 4.23 3.50
C ARG A 246 -1.46 3.31 3.44
N ARG A 247 -0.61 3.49 2.43
CA ARG A 247 0.64 2.74 2.24
C ARG A 247 1.60 2.95 3.41
N GLY A 248 1.68 4.18 3.96
CA GLY A 248 2.47 4.49 5.15
C GLY A 248 1.91 3.91 6.45
N ALA A 249 0.61 3.58 6.49
CA ALA A 249 -0.04 2.99 7.66
C ALA A 249 0.04 1.45 7.72
N VAL A 250 0.38 0.79 6.61
CA VAL A 250 0.46 -0.68 6.53
C VAL A 250 1.59 -1.20 7.42
N GLN A 251 1.25 -2.13 8.32
CA GLN A 251 2.22 -2.67 9.27
C GLN A 251 3.06 -3.80 8.65
N PRO A 252 4.36 -3.93 8.99
CA PRO A 252 5.21 -5.02 8.50
C PRO A 252 4.64 -6.42 8.76
N LYS A 253 3.96 -6.61 9.90
CA LYS A 253 3.28 -7.86 10.25
C LYS A 253 2.15 -8.21 9.28
N GLU A 254 1.35 -7.22 8.89
CA GLU A 254 0.24 -7.41 7.94
C GLU A 254 0.77 -7.80 6.56
N ILE A 255 1.90 -7.20 6.15
CA ILE A 255 2.60 -7.55 4.91
C ILE A 255 3.04 -9.02 4.95
N ALA A 256 3.70 -9.45 6.04
CA ALA A 256 4.17 -10.82 6.18
C ALA A 256 3.02 -11.85 6.14
N GLU A 257 1.93 -11.60 6.88
CA GLU A 257 0.75 -12.47 6.87
C GLU A 257 0.07 -12.51 5.50
N ARG A 258 -0.03 -11.35 4.82
CA ARG A 258 -0.56 -11.27 3.46
C ARG A 258 0.25 -12.15 2.50
N ILE A 259 1.57 -12.02 2.52
CA ILE A 259 2.45 -12.80 1.66
C ILE A 259 2.30 -14.29 1.93
N LYS A 260 2.29 -14.72 3.21
CA LYS A 260 2.13 -16.13 3.59
C LYS A 260 0.81 -16.69 3.05
N ARG A 261 -0.29 -15.98 3.24
CA ARG A 261 -1.62 -16.39 2.79
C ARG A 261 -1.69 -16.52 1.27
N ASP A 262 -1.27 -15.50 0.53
CA ASP A 262 -1.37 -15.49 -0.93
C ASP A 262 -0.40 -16.51 -1.56
N THR A 263 0.77 -16.73 -0.94
CA THR A 263 1.68 -17.82 -1.32
C THR A 263 1.04 -19.19 -1.12
N GLN A 264 0.45 -19.45 0.05
CA GLN A 264 -0.27 -20.70 0.31
C GLN A 264 -1.40 -20.94 -0.70
N GLU A 265 -2.18 -19.91 -1.02
CA GLU A 265 -3.27 -20.02 -1.99
C GLU A 265 -2.76 -20.42 -3.40
N LEU A 266 -1.63 -19.85 -3.84
CA LEU A 266 -1.04 -20.15 -5.14
C LEU A 266 -0.45 -21.55 -5.22
N PHE A 267 0.13 -22.05 -4.12
CA PHE A 267 0.72 -23.39 -4.05
C PHE A 267 -0.30 -24.49 -3.77
N ASN A 268 -1.41 -24.20 -3.08
CA ASN A 268 -2.47 -25.18 -2.81
C ASN A 268 -3.25 -25.62 -4.06
N LYS A 269 -3.22 -24.81 -5.12
CA LYS A 269 -3.75 -25.17 -6.43
C LYS A 269 -2.84 -26.22 -7.10
N GLY A 270 -3.38 -27.00 -8.05
CA GLY A 270 -2.60 -27.95 -8.86
C GLY A 270 -2.62 -29.41 -8.39
N ALA A 271 -1.52 -30.14 -8.58
CA ALA A 271 -1.44 -31.60 -8.49
C ALA A 271 -1.95 -32.17 -7.14
N LYS A 272 -2.93 -33.09 -7.20
CA LYS A 272 -3.55 -33.71 -6.00
C LYS A 272 -2.63 -34.70 -5.28
N GLY A 273 -1.70 -35.34 -5.98
CA GLY A 273 -0.75 -36.33 -5.41
C GLY A 273 0.46 -35.74 -4.70
N LEU A 274 0.61 -34.41 -4.70
CA LEU A 274 1.75 -33.72 -4.09
C LEU A 274 1.38 -33.22 -2.69
N ASP A 275 2.00 -33.79 -1.65
CA ASP A 275 1.88 -33.25 -0.28
C ASP A 275 2.58 -31.89 -0.23
N ARG A 276 2.09 -31.00 0.63
CA ARG A 276 2.56 -29.61 0.71
C ARG A 276 2.82 -29.23 2.15
N ARG A 277 3.98 -28.66 2.41
CA ARG A 277 4.37 -28.14 3.73
C ARG A 277 4.82 -26.71 3.58
N PHE A 278 4.23 -25.81 4.36
CA PHE A 278 4.45 -24.39 4.24
C PHE A 278 5.28 -23.87 5.39
N PHE A 279 6.30 -23.08 5.06
CA PHE A 279 7.09 -22.27 5.97
C PHE A 279 7.61 -23.05 7.20
N PRO A 280 8.24 -24.23 7.01
CA PRO A 280 8.83 -24.93 8.14
C PRO A 280 9.96 -24.09 8.75
N GLU A 281 10.05 -24.10 10.07
CA GLU A 281 11.17 -23.49 10.80
C GLU A 281 12.15 -24.56 11.28
N ARG A 282 11.72 -25.83 11.34
CA ARG A 282 12.51 -26.95 11.88
C ARG A 282 12.25 -28.25 11.10
N SER A 283 13.16 -29.20 11.26
CA SER A 283 13.11 -30.50 10.53
C SER A 283 11.87 -31.35 10.84
N ASN A 284 11.29 -31.23 12.05
CA ASN A 284 10.10 -31.98 12.47
C ASN A 284 8.77 -31.38 11.95
N ASP A 285 8.79 -30.18 11.36
CA ASP A 285 7.60 -29.60 10.71
C ASP A 285 7.23 -30.32 9.41
N VAL A 286 8.19 -31.09 8.85
CA VAL A 286 8.03 -31.90 7.64
C VAL A 286 8.01 -33.39 8.04
N PRO A 287 6.87 -34.09 7.93
CA PRO A 287 6.77 -35.51 8.32
C PRO A 287 7.71 -36.43 7.52
N ASN A 288 8.28 -37.45 8.16
CA ASN A 288 9.04 -38.51 7.49
C ASN A 288 8.07 -39.58 6.96
N ARG A 289 7.53 -39.38 5.75
CA ARG A 289 6.57 -40.28 5.09
C ARG A 289 6.98 -40.60 3.65
N PRO A 290 6.62 -41.78 3.10
CA PRO A 290 6.89 -42.16 1.71
C PRO A 290 5.89 -41.50 0.76
N VAL A 291 5.88 -40.17 0.72
CA VAL A 291 5.02 -39.36 -0.17
C VAL A 291 5.80 -38.15 -0.66
N LEU A 292 5.69 -37.87 -1.96
CA LEU A 292 6.34 -36.71 -2.54
C LEU A 292 5.79 -35.43 -1.90
N THR A 293 6.67 -34.65 -1.28
CA THR A 293 6.32 -33.48 -0.48
C THR A 293 7.03 -32.25 -1.04
N LEU A 294 6.26 -31.25 -1.45
CA LEU A 294 6.75 -29.91 -1.77
C LEU A 294 6.76 -29.05 -0.50
N VAL A 295 7.96 -28.71 -0.07
CA VAL A 295 8.24 -27.83 1.06
C VAL A 295 8.41 -26.40 0.53
N VAL A 296 7.50 -25.50 0.87
CA VAL A 296 7.55 -24.09 0.46
C VAL A 296 8.24 -23.27 1.53
N MET A 297 9.43 -22.76 1.25
CA MET A 297 10.22 -21.97 2.20
C MET A 297 9.63 -20.57 2.38
N GLY A 298 9.81 -19.98 3.57
CA GLY A 298 9.42 -18.59 3.85
C GLY A 298 10.39 -17.59 3.20
N LEU A 299 9.94 -16.34 3.05
CA LEU A 299 10.78 -15.26 2.50
C LEU A 299 12.01 -14.93 3.35
N ASP A 300 12.03 -15.35 4.62
CA ASP A 300 13.18 -15.23 5.52
C ASP A 300 14.34 -16.17 5.13
N TYR A 301 14.10 -17.09 4.19
CA TYR A 301 15.06 -18.08 3.70
C TYR A 301 15.24 -17.98 2.18
N PRO A 302 15.80 -16.86 1.67
CA PRO A 302 16.05 -16.71 0.25
C PRO A 302 17.14 -17.68 -0.24
N ALA A 303 17.14 -17.97 -1.54
CA ALA A 303 18.13 -18.80 -2.19
C ALA A 303 19.54 -18.21 -2.02
N ASP A 304 20.56 -19.07 -2.13
CA ASP A 304 21.98 -18.75 -2.01
C ASP A 304 22.43 -18.21 -0.63
N GLU A 305 21.52 -18.10 0.35
CA GLU A 305 21.86 -17.79 1.73
C GLU A 305 22.27 -19.05 2.51
N ARG A 306 23.35 -18.91 3.29
CA ARG A 306 23.88 -20.02 4.11
C ARG A 306 22.87 -20.53 5.14
N GLY A 307 22.00 -19.66 5.65
CA GLY A 307 20.94 -20.03 6.58
C GLY A 307 19.91 -20.95 5.93
N THR A 308 19.52 -20.65 4.70
CA THR A 308 18.58 -21.42 3.89
C THR A 308 19.12 -22.80 3.58
N GLU A 309 20.37 -22.89 3.08
CA GLU A 309 21.00 -24.17 2.78
C GLU A 309 21.10 -25.07 4.01
N LYS A 310 21.47 -24.51 5.18
CA LYS A 310 21.54 -25.26 6.44
C LYS A 310 20.19 -25.80 6.88
N LEU A 311 19.12 -25.00 6.77
CA LEU A 311 17.79 -25.43 7.15
C LEU A 311 17.28 -26.51 6.18
N VAL A 312 17.45 -26.32 4.87
CA VAL A 312 17.06 -27.30 3.86
C VAL A 312 17.83 -28.62 4.05
N ASP A 313 19.14 -28.57 4.26
CA ASP A 313 19.95 -29.78 4.52
C ASP A 313 19.54 -30.47 5.83
N SER A 314 19.25 -29.71 6.89
CA SER A 314 18.69 -30.27 8.14
C SER A 314 17.35 -30.95 7.90
N ILE A 315 16.44 -30.36 7.13
CA ILE A 315 15.14 -30.98 6.83
C ILE A 315 15.34 -32.26 6.01
N VAL A 316 16.27 -32.28 5.07
CA VAL A 316 16.56 -33.47 4.25
C VAL A 316 17.17 -34.60 5.06
N ARG A 317 18.06 -34.29 6.01
CA ARG A 317 18.80 -35.30 6.78
C ARG A 317 18.07 -35.76 8.03
N ASP A 318 17.26 -34.90 8.64
CA ASP A 318 16.69 -35.15 9.97
C ASP A 318 15.16 -34.96 10.01
N CYS A 319 14.55 -35.53 11.03
CA CYS A 319 13.16 -35.34 11.41
C CYS A 319 13.10 -35.27 12.94
N GLY A 320 13.31 -34.07 13.51
CA GLY A 320 13.54 -33.90 14.94
C GLY A 320 14.91 -34.45 15.33
N SER A 321 14.94 -35.39 16.28
CA SER A 321 16.17 -36.03 16.76
C SER A 321 16.59 -37.28 15.98
N SER A 322 15.81 -37.68 14.98
CA SER A 322 16.02 -38.92 14.22
C SER A 322 16.45 -38.62 12.79
N GLY A 323 17.34 -39.45 12.23
CA GLY A 323 17.68 -39.38 10.81
C GLY A 323 16.45 -39.64 9.92
N ARG A 324 16.32 -38.89 8.84
CA ARG A 324 15.21 -38.99 7.90
C ARG A 324 15.42 -40.14 6.92
N THR A 325 14.44 -41.03 6.85
CA THR A 325 14.41 -42.16 5.92
C THR A 325 14.05 -41.71 4.52
N PHE A 326 12.95 -40.97 4.37
CA PHE A 326 12.38 -40.60 3.07
C PHE A 326 12.93 -39.27 2.54
N LYS A 327 14.26 -39.13 2.59
CA LYS A 327 14.98 -37.91 2.19
C LYS A 327 14.81 -37.53 0.72
N SER A 328 14.57 -38.52 -0.15
CA SER A 328 14.41 -38.31 -1.60
C SER A 328 12.99 -37.89 -1.96
N ALA A 329 12.04 -38.00 -1.03
CA ALA A 329 10.66 -37.56 -1.20
C ALA A 329 10.47 -36.03 -1.13
N LEU A 330 11.50 -35.28 -0.79
CA LEU A 330 11.40 -33.84 -0.56
C LEU A 330 11.81 -33.03 -1.79
N LEU A 331 10.98 -32.05 -2.12
CA LEU A 331 11.24 -30.96 -3.06
C LEU A 331 11.08 -29.66 -2.29
N PHE A 332 11.89 -28.65 -2.56
CA PHE A 332 11.80 -27.37 -1.88
C PHE A 332 11.58 -26.24 -2.87
N ALA A 333 10.55 -25.43 -2.64
CA ALA A 333 10.34 -24.16 -3.31
C ALA A 333 11.04 -23.06 -2.51
N VAL A 334 12.09 -22.47 -3.06
CA VAL A 334 12.91 -21.48 -2.36
C VAL A 334 12.74 -20.13 -3.04
N PRO A 335 12.41 -19.05 -2.30
CA PRO A 335 12.30 -17.72 -2.88
C PRO A 335 13.69 -17.16 -3.22
N ASP A 336 13.76 -16.29 -4.22
CA ASP A 336 14.90 -15.42 -4.54
C ASP A 336 14.88 -14.20 -3.59
N SER A 337 14.92 -12.97 -4.10
CA SER A 337 14.78 -11.74 -3.28
C SER A 337 13.34 -11.47 -2.81
N SER A 338 13.18 -10.93 -1.59
CA SER A 338 11.88 -10.63 -0.97
C SER A 338 11.34 -9.22 -1.22
N ASP A 339 12.19 -8.23 -1.55
CA ASP A 339 11.81 -6.80 -1.60
C ASP A 339 10.60 -6.50 -2.50
N SER A 340 10.60 -7.06 -3.72
CA SER A 340 9.52 -6.85 -4.69
C SER A 340 8.16 -7.37 -4.21
N ILE A 341 8.16 -8.45 -3.43
CA ILE A 341 6.93 -9.04 -2.87
C ILE A 341 6.42 -8.16 -1.73
N HIS A 342 7.32 -7.69 -0.86
CA HIS A 342 6.96 -6.78 0.23
C HIS A 342 6.30 -5.50 -0.29
N GLU A 343 6.86 -4.89 -1.33
CA GLU A 343 6.27 -3.71 -1.97
C GLU A 343 4.91 -4.03 -2.61
N ALA A 344 4.82 -5.11 -3.39
CA ALA A 344 3.56 -5.49 -4.03
C ALA A 344 2.46 -5.81 -3.00
N ALA A 345 2.80 -6.49 -1.90
CA ALA A 345 1.86 -6.78 -0.83
C ALA A 345 1.41 -5.51 -0.10
N ARG A 346 2.33 -4.57 0.14
CA ARG A 346 2.00 -3.27 0.75
C ARG A 346 1.03 -2.48 -0.12
N ASP A 347 1.24 -2.46 -1.44
CA ASP A 347 0.34 -1.77 -2.36
C ASP A 347 -1.05 -2.39 -2.38
N VAL A 348 -1.15 -3.72 -2.37
CA VAL A 348 -2.47 -4.40 -2.30
C VAL A 348 -3.18 -4.06 -1.00
N LEU A 349 -2.50 -4.15 0.14
CA LEU A 349 -3.08 -3.81 1.45
C LEU A 349 -3.53 -2.35 1.51
N ALA A 350 -2.75 -1.43 0.95
CA ALA A 350 -3.10 -0.02 0.89
C ALA A 350 -4.36 0.22 0.04
N TRP A 351 -4.48 -0.43 -1.12
CA TRP A 351 -5.66 -0.32 -1.98
C TRP A 351 -6.90 -0.95 -1.35
N GLU A 352 -6.76 -2.12 -0.72
CA GLU A 352 -7.86 -2.77 0.00
C GLU A 352 -8.33 -1.91 1.18
N ALA A 353 -7.42 -1.28 1.91
CA ALA A 353 -7.78 -0.33 2.97
C ALA A 353 -8.58 0.89 2.47
N ILE A 354 -8.42 1.28 1.20
CA ILE A 354 -9.24 2.33 0.56
C ILE A 354 -10.60 1.76 0.11
N GLU A 355 -10.60 0.55 -0.45
CA GLU A 355 -11.83 -0.12 -0.90
C GLU A 355 -12.77 -0.44 0.28
N ASP A 356 -12.21 -0.89 1.39
CA ASP A 356 -12.93 -1.33 2.60
C ASP A 356 -13.40 -0.16 3.47
N ASP A 357 -12.81 1.04 3.32
CA ASP A 357 -13.24 2.24 4.03
C ASP A 357 -14.49 2.85 3.35
N ALA A 358 -15.66 2.52 3.89
CA ALA A 358 -16.95 2.98 3.39
C ALA A 358 -17.10 4.52 3.35
N ASP A 359 -16.47 5.26 4.26
CA ASP A 359 -16.58 6.72 4.29
C ASP A 359 -15.71 7.33 3.20
N THR A 360 -14.48 6.83 3.05
CA THR A 360 -13.63 7.20 1.90
C THR A 360 -14.32 6.84 0.58
N ARG A 361 -14.93 5.65 0.48
CA ARG A 361 -15.59 5.17 -0.74
C ARG A 361 -16.74 6.08 -1.19
N LYS A 362 -17.56 6.56 -0.25
CA LYS A 362 -18.68 7.48 -0.52
C LYS A 362 -18.23 8.84 -1.05
N GLN A 363 -17.01 9.26 -0.73
CA GLN A 363 -16.44 10.54 -1.15
C GLN A 363 -15.80 10.47 -2.55
N LEU A 364 -15.60 9.27 -3.10
CA LEU A 364 -15.04 9.06 -4.44
C LEU A 364 -16.14 9.14 -5.51
N ASP A 365 -15.89 9.90 -6.57
CA ASP A 365 -16.78 9.93 -7.74
C ASP A 365 -16.72 8.62 -8.55
N GLU A 366 -17.68 8.37 -9.45
CA GLU A 366 -17.72 7.13 -10.25
C GLU A 366 -16.42 6.85 -11.02
N SER A 367 -15.75 7.89 -11.53
CA SER A 367 -14.51 7.72 -12.29
C SER A 367 -13.36 7.27 -11.39
N GLN A 368 -13.26 7.85 -10.19
CA GLN A 368 -12.32 7.46 -9.15
C GLN A 368 -12.64 6.07 -8.61
N GLN A 369 -13.92 5.72 -8.50
CA GLN A 369 -14.32 4.39 -8.08
C GLN A 369 -13.89 3.31 -9.08
N ARG A 370 -14.05 3.57 -10.38
CA ARG A 370 -13.56 2.69 -11.46
C ARG A 370 -12.03 2.62 -11.48
N LEU A 371 -11.36 3.75 -11.23
CA LEU A 371 -9.89 3.80 -11.15
C LEU A 371 -9.36 3.00 -9.96
N LEU A 372 -9.98 3.12 -8.78
CA LEU A 372 -9.65 2.32 -7.59
C LEU A 372 -9.74 0.83 -7.91
N ASN A 373 -10.88 0.37 -8.42
CA ASN A 373 -11.09 -1.06 -8.72
C ASN A 373 -10.07 -1.58 -9.74
N ARG A 374 -9.72 -0.77 -10.76
CA ARG A 374 -8.70 -1.11 -11.75
C ARG A 374 -7.31 -1.22 -11.10
N ASN A 375 -6.94 -0.25 -10.29
CA ASN A 375 -5.63 -0.21 -9.63
C ASN A 375 -5.49 -1.35 -8.62
N LEU A 376 -6.54 -1.64 -7.85
CA LEU A 376 -6.56 -2.78 -6.94
C LEU A 376 -6.43 -4.11 -7.69
N GLY A 377 -7.17 -4.29 -8.79
CA GLY A 377 -7.05 -5.47 -9.65
C GLY A 377 -5.61 -5.63 -10.17
N ARG A 378 -5.00 -4.53 -10.64
CA ARG A 378 -3.60 -4.52 -11.09
C ARG A 378 -2.63 -4.84 -9.95
N ALA A 379 -2.84 -4.31 -8.75
CA ALA A 379 -2.02 -4.58 -7.58
C ALA A 379 -2.10 -6.07 -7.18
N ARG A 380 -3.31 -6.66 -7.15
CA ARG A 380 -3.51 -8.09 -6.87
C ARG A 380 -2.79 -8.97 -7.90
N SER A 381 -2.91 -8.65 -9.19
CA SER A 381 -2.13 -9.33 -10.24
C SER A 381 -0.62 -9.12 -10.07
N GLY A 382 -0.19 -7.91 -9.68
CA GLY A 382 1.21 -7.59 -9.40
C GLY A 382 1.80 -8.44 -8.28
N LEU A 383 1.07 -8.58 -7.15
CA LEU A 383 1.48 -9.46 -6.04
C LEU A 383 1.57 -10.92 -6.49
N LYS A 384 0.59 -11.40 -7.27
CA LYS A 384 0.64 -12.75 -7.86
C LYS A 384 1.92 -12.93 -8.68
N GLU A 385 2.22 -12.02 -9.62
CA GLU A 385 3.42 -12.12 -10.45
C GLU A 385 4.72 -11.98 -9.64
N ALA A 386 4.74 -11.15 -8.59
CA ALA A 386 5.89 -11.03 -7.70
C ALA A 386 6.17 -12.33 -6.95
N ILE A 387 5.13 -13.01 -6.43
CA ILE A 387 5.28 -14.33 -5.80
C ILE A 387 5.81 -15.35 -6.80
N TRP A 388 5.26 -15.38 -8.02
CA TRP A 388 5.75 -16.29 -9.06
C TRP A 388 7.24 -16.05 -9.34
N ARG A 389 7.65 -14.82 -9.60
CA ARG A 389 9.06 -14.51 -9.89
C ARG A 389 10.01 -14.85 -8.75
N ALA A 390 9.58 -14.66 -7.49
CA ALA A 390 10.42 -14.96 -6.35
C ALA A 390 10.63 -16.47 -6.19
N TYR A 391 9.58 -17.28 -6.30
CA TYR A 391 9.67 -18.74 -6.15
C TYR A 391 10.18 -19.42 -7.44
N ARG A 392 11.34 -18.99 -7.95
CA ARG A 392 11.97 -19.54 -9.17
C ARG A 392 12.95 -20.67 -8.90
N TYR A 393 13.37 -20.87 -7.65
CA TYR A 393 14.36 -21.88 -7.30
C TYR A 393 13.71 -23.14 -6.71
N LEU A 394 14.19 -24.29 -7.19
CA LEU A 394 13.85 -25.61 -6.69
C LEU A 394 15.09 -26.28 -6.10
N TYR A 395 14.98 -26.81 -4.88
CA TYR A 395 16.04 -27.60 -4.26
C TYR A 395 15.56 -29.04 -4.10
N LEU A 396 16.46 -30.01 -4.37
CA LEU A 396 16.21 -31.43 -4.17
C LEU A 396 17.51 -32.18 -3.90
N LEU A 397 17.41 -33.40 -3.39
CA LEU A 397 18.58 -34.27 -3.17
C LEU A 397 19.04 -34.92 -4.49
N GLY A 398 20.24 -34.60 -4.96
CA GLY A 398 20.83 -35.19 -6.16
C GLY A 398 21.29 -36.64 -5.95
N LYS A 399 21.58 -37.34 -7.06
CA LYS A 399 22.11 -38.72 -7.07
C LYS A 399 23.45 -38.86 -6.34
N ASP A 400 24.21 -37.79 -6.21
CA ASP A 400 25.45 -37.72 -5.42
C ASP A 400 25.19 -37.52 -3.91
N ASN A 401 23.92 -37.56 -3.48
CA ASN A 401 23.48 -37.34 -2.11
C ASN A 401 23.86 -35.94 -1.58
N LYS A 402 23.96 -34.95 -2.48
CA LYS A 402 24.10 -33.53 -2.17
C LYS A 402 22.85 -32.75 -2.57
N LEU A 403 22.61 -31.62 -1.93
CA LEU A 403 21.57 -30.70 -2.36
C LEU A 403 21.92 -30.13 -3.74
N ARG A 404 20.93 -30.16 -4.63
CA ARG A 404 21.00 -29.61 -5.97
C ARG A 404 19.94 -28.52 -6.12
N GLN A 405 20.38 -27.35 -6.54
CA GLN A 405 19.53 -26.21 -6.89
C GLN A 405 19.23 -26.25 -8.39
N ILE A 406 18.00 -25.89 -8.73
CA ILE A 406 17.49 -25.74 -10.09
C ILE A 406 16.92 -24.34 -10.20
N ASP A 407 17.41 -23.57 -11.16
CA ASP A 407 16.86 -22.26 -11.51
C ASP A 407 15.89 -22.41 -12.68
N LEU A 408 14.62 -22.06 -12.46
CA LEU A 408 13.56 -22.10 -13.48
C LEU A 408 13.62 -20.89 -14.43
N GLY A 409 14.50 -19.93 -14.20
CA GLY A 409 14.60 -18.71 -14.98
C GLY A 409 13.49 -17.72 -14.64
N GLN A 410 13.02 -16.99 -15.65
CA GLN A 410 11.95 -16.02 -15.51
C GLN A 410 10.59 -16.72 -15.63
N ILE A 411 9.93 -16.94 -14.50
CA ILE A 411 8.61 -17.57 -14.45
C ILE A 411 7.49 -16.55 -14.26
N THR A 412 6.35 -16.81 -14.89
CA THR A 412 5.16 -15.95 -14.85
C THR A 412 3.90 -16.79 -14.67
N SER A 413 2.83 -16.18 -14.16
CA SER A 413 1.61 -16.93 -13.87
C SER A 413 0.81 -17.39 -15.10
N SER A 414 1.28 -17.05 -16.31
CA SER A 414 0.75 -17.57 -17.58
C SER A 414 1.31 -18.94 -17.96
N MET A 415 2.40 -19.40 -17.32
CA MET A 415 3.06 -20.65 -17.69
C MET A 415 2.34 -21.91 -17.19
N ALA A 416 1.58 -21.80 -16.09
CA ALA A 416 0.76 -22.89 -15.54
C ALA A 416 -0.36 -22.33 -14.66
N SER A 417 -1.32 -23.18 -14.25
CA SER A 417 -2.43 -22.73 -13.38
C SER A 417 -1.98 -22.45 -11.93
N SER A 418 -0.84 -23.04 -11.52
CA SER A 418 -0.24 -22.91 -10.19
C SER A 418 1.27 -23.14 -10.22
N LEU A 419 1.99 -22.68 -9.21
CA LEU A 419 3.44 -22.94 -9.06
C LEU A 419 3.72 -24.43 -8.86
N ALA A 420 2.87 -25.13 -8.10
CA ALA A 420 3.01 -26.57 -7.90
C ALA A 420 2.90 -27.36 -9.23
N GLU A 421 1.98 -26.97 -10.11
CA GLU A 421 1.84 -27.59 -11.43
C GLU A 421 3.04 -27.26 -12.33
N LEU A 422 3.53 -26.01 -12.34
CA LEU A 422 4.74 -25.63 -13.07
C LEU A 422 5.92 -26.54 -12.68
N TYR A 423 6.11 -26.75 -11.38
CA TYR A 423 7.21 -27.56 -10.86
C TYR A 423 7.08 -29.02 -11.25
N VAL A 424 5.88 -29.60 -11.13
CA VAL A 424 5.65 -30.98 -11.55
C VAL A 424 5.91 -31.14 -13.05
N ASN A 425 5.47 -30.19 -13.88
CA ASN A 425 5.70 -30.23 -15.32
C ASN A 425 7.20 -30.19 -15.66
N GLU A 426 7.94 -29.27 -15.04
CA GLU A 426 9.37 -29.12 -15.31
C GLU A 426 10.21 -30.29 -14.78
N LEU A 427 9.90 -30.79 -13.59
CA LEU A 427 10.59 -31.94 -13.01
C LEU A 427 10.22 -33.26 -13.71
N SER A 428 9.01 -33.37 -14.28
CA SER A 428 8.65 -34.50 -15.14
C SER A 428 9.38 -34.44 -16.48
N ARG A 429 9.56 -33.23 -17.05
CA ARG A 429 10.31 -33.02 -18.30
C ARG A 429 11.80 -33.39 -18.17
N THR A 430 12.35 -33.28 -16.98
CA THR A 430 13.75 -33.59 -16.66
C THR A 430 13.96 -34.98 -16.03
N ASP A 431 12.93 -35.83 -16.04
CA ASP A 431 12.92 -37.19 -15.44
C ASP A 431 13.28 -37.23 -13.93
N GLU A 432 13.14 -36.10 -13.21
CA GLU A 432 13.32 -36.03 -11.76
C GLU A 432 12.10 -36.57 -10.99
N ILE A 433 10.90 -36.37 -11.56
CA ILE A 433 9.63 -36.94 -11.10
C ILE A 433 9.07 -37.84 -12.21
N THR A 434 8.46 -38.95 -11.83
CA THR A 434 7.69 -39.81 -12.74
C THR A 434 6.33 -40.16 -12.15
N SER A 435 5.33 -40.34 -13.02
CA SER A 435 3.99 -40.82 -12.65
C SER A 435 3.95 -42.32 -12.36
N GLY A 436 4.98 -43.07 -12.77
CA GLY A 436 5.13 -44.49 -12.49
C GLY A 436 6.39 -45.08 -13.10
N VAL A 437 6.62 -46.36 -12.83
CA VAL A 437 7.78 -47.11 -13.32
C VAL A 437 7.27 -48.41 -13.92
N GLY A 438 7.70 -48.77 -15.12
CA GLY A 438 7.31 -50.07 -15.71
C GLY A 438 8.01 -51.23 -15.00
N ALA A 439 7.39 -52.40 -14.96
CA ALA A 439 7.94 -53.61 -14.32
C ALA A 439 9.38 -53.92 -14.75
N ASN A 440 9.68 -53.84 -16.06
CA ASN A 440 11.03 -54.04 -16.59
C ASN A 440 12.07 -53.02 -16.07
N LYS A 441 11.65 -51.79 -15.75
CA LYS A 441 12.55 -50.80 -15.11
C LYS A 441 12.73 -51.12 -13.63
N LEU A 442 11.70 -51.60 -12.94
CA LEU A 442 11.80 -51.99 -11.53
C LEU A 442 12.84 -53.10 -11.34
N ILE A 443 12.92 -54.08 -12.26
CA ILE A 443 13.96 -55.11 -12.25
C ILE A 443 15.38 -54.52 -12.29
N LYS A 444 15.59 -53.43 -13.03
CA LYS A 444 16.89 -52.74 -13.09
C LYS A 444 17.23 -52.00 -11.80
N TYR A 445 16.22 -51.63 -11.03
CA TYR A 445 16.35 -50.97 -9.73
C TYR A 445 16.41 -51.96 -8.56
N TRP A 446 16.20 -53.25 -8.84
CA TRP A 446 16.24 -54.31 -7.85
C TRP A 446 17.62 -54.39 -7.20
N PRO A 447 17.73 -54.30 -5.87
CA PRO A 447 19.02 -54.38 -5.21
C PRO A 447 19.68 -55.75 -5.46
N PRO A 448 20.92 -55.82 -5.96
CA PRO A 448 21.55 -57.09 -6.31
C PRO A 448 21.87 -57.98 -5.09
N ALA A 449 21.77 -57.42 -3.88
CA ALA A 449 22.03 -58.13 -2.63
C ALA A 449 20.82 -58.93 -2.11
N ILE A 450 19.63 -58.73 -2.67
CA ILE A 450 18.40 -59.38 -2.20
C ILE A 450 17.74 -60.16 -3.33
N THR A 451 17.30 -61.38 -3.03
CA THR A 451 16.57 -62.25 -3.97
C THR A 451 15.08 -61.92 -4.02
N GLU A 452 14.53 -61.47 -2.90
CA GLU A 452 13.15 -61.04 -2.74
C GLU A 452 13.09 -59.60 -2.21
N TRP A 453 12.03 -58.87 -2.55
CA TRP A 453 11.89 -57.48 -2.13
C TRP A 453 10.45 -57.18 -1.71
N SER A 454 10.24 -56.92 -0.42
CA SER A 454 8.90 -56.64 0.11
C SER A 454 8.25 -55.47 -0.65
N THR A 455 6.95 -55.53 -0.92
CA THR A 455 6.20 -54.48 -1.63
C THR A 455 6.30 -53.13 -0.93
N LYS A 456 6.33 -53.11 0.42
CA LYS A 456 6.64 -51.91 1.22
C LYS A 456 8.05 -51.40 1.00
N GLY A 457 9.05 -52.28 1.03
CA GLY A 457 10.44 -51.94 0.72
C GLY A 457 10.61 -51.36 -0.69
N VAL A 458 9.88 -51.88 -1.69
CA VAL A 458 9.87 -51.32 -3.05
C VAL A 458 9.42 -49.87 -3.01
N ARG A 459 8.22 -49.60 -2.48
CA ARG A 459 7.68 -48.24 -2.34
C ARG A 459 8.66 -47.33 -1.59
N ASP A 460 9.13 -47.76 -0.44
CA ASP A 460 9.96 -46.96 0.46
C ASP A 460 11.31 -46.61 -0.16
N ALA A 461 11.87 -47.45 -1.05
CA ALA A 461 13.11 -47.17 -1.74
C ALA A 461 13.00 -45.98 -2.70
N PHE A 462 11.89 -45.82 -3.43
CA PHE A 462 11.67 -44.68 -4.34
C PHE A 462 11.63 -43.33 -3.60
N TYR A 463 11.33 -43.34 -2.30
CA TYR A 463 11.28 -42.15 -1.47
C TYR A 463 12.52 -41.95 -0.59
N SER A 464 13.32 -43.00 -0.37
CA SER A 464 14.53 -42.95 0.46
C SER A 464 15.83 -42.81 -0.35
N SER A 465 15.93 -43.46 -1.50
CA SER A 465 17.15 -43.49 -2.31
C SER A 465 17.17 -42.40 -3.39
N PRO A 466 18.20 -41.55 -3.44
CA PRO A 466 18.30 -40.52 -4.49
C PRO A 466 18.71 -41.11 -5.86
N GLN A 467 19.05 -42.40 -5.93
CA GLN A 467 19.36 -43.09 -7.18
C GLN A 467 18.10 -43.43 -7.99
N LEU A 468 16.95 -43.51 -7.32
CA LEU A 468 15.67 -43.85 -7.92
C LEU A 468 14.92 -42.57 -8.31
N PRO A 469 14.09 -42.61 -9.38
CA PRO A 469 13.25 -41.48 -9.75
C PRO A 469 12.19 -41.21 -8.67
N ARG A 470 11.76 -39.97 -8.50
CA ARG A 470 10.73 -39.63 -7.51
C ARG A 470 9.36 -39.96 -8.04
N LEU A 471 8.57 -40.72 -7.28
CA LEU A 471 7.21 -41.06 -7.68
C LEU A 471 6.23 -39.97 -7.24
N LEU A 472 5.43 -39.47 -8.19
CA LEU A 472 4.38 -38.51 -7.90
C LEU A 472 3.28 -39.09 -6.99
N SER A 473 2.98 -40.39 -7.15
CA SER A 473 2.04 -41.13 -6.30
C SER A 473 2.68 -42.43 -5.82
N ALA A 474 2.50 -42.76 -4.55
CA ALA A 474 2.97 -44.02 -3.99
C ALA A 474 2.20 -45.22 -4.57
N GLU A 475 0.93 -45.02 -4.96
CA GLU A 475 0.07 -46.03 -5.58
C GLU A 475 0.62 -46.49 -6.95
N ALA A 476 1.46 -45.69 -7.60
CA ALA A 476 2.07 -46.07 -8.86
C ALA A 476 2.85 -47.40 -8.78
N ILE A 477 3.35 -47.77 -7.60
CA ILE A 477 4.02 -49.06 -7.37
C ILE A 477 3.05 -50.24 -7.42
N ASN A 478 1.82 -50.07 -6.93
CA ASN A 478 0.79 -51.11 -7.00
C ASN A 478 0.58 -51.50 -8.46
N ARG A 479 0.44 -50.50 -9.33
CA ARG A 479 0.32 -50.73 -10.77
C ARG A 479 1.55 -51.41 -11.36
N THR A 480 2.75 -50.96 -10.99
CA THR A 480 4.01 -51.58 -11.45
C THR A 480 4.08 -53.06 -11.11
N ILE A 481 3.69 -53.43 -9.89
CA ILE A 481 3.69 -54.82 -9.41
C ILE A 481 2.64 -55.64 -10.16
N ALA A 482 1.39 -55.16 -10.20
CA ALA A 482 0.29 -55.84 -10.89
C ALA A 482 0.59 -56.10 -12.38
N ASP A 483 1.14 -55.09 -13.08
CA ASP A 483 1.56 -55.21 -14.47
C ASP A 483 2.70 -56.24 -14.62
N GLY A 484 3.66 -56.25 -13.69
CA GLY A 484 4.79 -57.17 -13.71
C GLY A 484 4.40 -58.62 -13.47
N VAL A 485 3.45 -58.86 -12.57
CA VAL A 485 2.84 -60.18 -12.29
C VAL A 485 2.06 -60.67 -13.50
N THR A 486 1.23 -59.80 -14.08
CA THR A 486 0.43 -60.10 -15.27
C THR A 486 1.29 -60.43 -16.49
N GLN A 487 2.50 -59.87 -16.59
CA GLN A 487 3.46 -60.14 -17.66
C GLN A 487 4.38 -61.35 -17.38
N GLY A 488 4.25 -62.00 -16.21
CA GLY A 488 5.14 -63.09 -15.81
C GLY A 488 6.59 -62.66 -15.53
N THR A 489 6.82 -61.36 -15.32
CA THR A 489 8.16 -60.81 -15.04
C THR A 489 8.48 -60.72 -13.55
N LEU A 490 7.45 -60.63 -12.71
CA LEU A 490 7.53 -60.63 -11.25
C LEU A 490 6.58 -61.71 -10.70
N GLY A 491 6.96 -62.35 -9.60
CA GLY A 491 6.05 -63.19 -8.82
C GLY A 491 5.60 -62.44 -7.57
N TYR A 492 4.34 -62.59 -7.19
CA TYR A 492 3.77 -61.97 -5.98
C TYR A 492 3.58 -63.04 -4.90
N ALA A 493 4.23 -62.88 -3.76
CA ALA A 493 4.30 -63.89 -2.72
C ALA A 493 4.02 -63.32 -1.32
N ILE A 494 3.59 -64.19 -0.41
CA ILE A 494 3.47 -63.87 1.02
C ILE A 494 4.47 -64.69 1.82
N ARG A 495 5.08 -64.09 2.84
CA ARG A 495 5.96 -64.77 3.78
C ARG A 495 5.15 -65.37 4.92
N GLU A 496 5.17 -66.69 5.03
CA GLU A 496 4.49 -67.41 6.11
C GLU A 496 5.33 -67.40 7.41
N THR A 497 4.70 -67.71 8.55
CA THR A 497 5.29 -67.65 9.91
C THR A 497 6.55 -68.51 10.10
N GLY A 498 6.83 -69.43 9.17
CA GLY A 498 8.05 -70.26 9.14
C GLY A 498 9.18 -69.73 8.26
N GLY A 499 9.05 -68.53 7.66
CA GLY A 499 10.04 -67.93 6.75
C GLY A 499 10.01 -68.49 5.33
N GLN A 500 9.07 -69.38 5.01
CA GLN A 500 8.83 -69.83 3.65
C GLN A 500 7.96 -68.83 2.88
N TYR A 501 8.26 -68.65 1.60
CA TYR A 501 7.48 -67.81 0.71
C TYR A 501 6.46 -68.66 -0.05
N LYS A 502 5.20 -68.25 -0.01
CA LYS A 502 4.13 -68.83 -0.80
C LYS A 502 3.80 -67.90 -1.96
N LEU A 503 4.07 -68.35 -3.18
CA LEU A 503 3.69 -67.66 -4.39
C LEU A 503 2.16 -67.65 -4.50
N LEU A 504 1.58 -66.46 -4.61
CA LEU A 504 0.14 -66.26 -4.75
C LEU A 504 -0.24 -66.04 -6.22
N HIS A 505 0.52 -65.20 -6.93
CA HIS A 505 0.24 -64.85 -8.33
C HIS A 505 1.52 -64.82 -9.19
N PHE A 506 1.44 -65.35 -10.41
CA PHE A 506 2.49 -65.30 -11.43
C PHE A 506 1.92 -65.61 -12.81
N ASP A 507 2.22 -64.78 -13.81
CA ASP A 507 1.74 -64.92 -15.20
C ASP A 507 0.20 -65.02 -15.29
N GLU A 508 -0.48 -64.24 -14.44
CA GLU A 508 -1.93 -64.15 -14.41
C GLU A 508 -2.40 -62.71 -14.12
N SER A 509 -3.62 -62.39 -14.56
CA SER A 509 -4.18 -61.05 -14.42
C SER A 509 -4.37 -60.66 -12.95
N MET A 510 -3.72 -59.59 -12.52
CA MET A 510 -3.84 -59.02 -11.18
C MET A 510 -4.28 -57.55 -11.27
N ALA A 511 -5.25 -57.12 -10.44
CA ALA A 511 -5.64 -55.72 -10.40
C ALA A 511 -4.73 -54.92 -9.45
N GLU A 512 -4.54 -53.63 -9.74
CA GLU A 512 -3.77 -52.71 -8.88
C GLU A 512 -4.30 -52.66 -7.44
N ALA A 513 -5.62 -52.76 -7.26
CA ALA A 513 -6.28 -52.75 -5.96
C ALA A 513 -6.00 -54.00 -5.10
N ASP A 514 -5.58 -55.10 -5.72
CA ASP A 514 -5.28 -56.35 -5.04
C ASP A 514 -3.82 -56.40 -4.52
N VAL A 515 -3.00 -55.40 -4.88
CA VAL A 515 -1.61 -55.30 -4.41
C VAL A 515 -1.59 -54.68 -3.02
N GLU A 516 -1.15 -55.47 -2.04
CA GLU A 516 -0.96 -55.04 -0.66
C GLU A 516 0.47 -54.54 -0.46
N ILE A 517 0.61 -53.33 0.11
CA ILE A 517 1.90 -52.76 0.49
C ILE A 517 2.23 -53.13 1.94
N SER A 518 3.05 -54.17 2.13
CA SER A 518 3.37 -54.74 3.44
C SER A 518 4.83 -55.23 3.51
N ASP A 519 5.33 -55.43 4.74
CA ASP A 519 6.64 -56.06 4.98
C ASP A 519 6.59 -57.59 4.82
N ASP A 520 5.40 -58.18 4.82
CA ASP A 520 5.17 -59.62 4.73
C ASP A 520 4.76 -60.08 3.32
N VAL A 521 4.65 -59.15 2.37
CA VAL A 521 4.29 -59.39 0.96
C VAL A 521 5.46 -58.98 0.07
N PHE A 522 5.80 -59.79 -0.93
CA PHE A 522 7.02 -59.73 -1.74
C PHE A 522 6.73 -59.79 -3.24
#